data_AF-A0A8T4QPJ9-F1
#
_entry.id   AF-A0A8T4QPJ9-F1
#
_cell.length_a   1.000
_cell.length_b   1.000
_cell.length_c   1.000
_cell.angle_alpha   90.00
_cell.angle_beta   90.00
_cell.angle_gamma   90.00
#
_symmetry.space_group_name_H-M   'P 1'
#
loop_
_entity.id
_entity.type
_entity.pdbx_description
1 polymer ?
#
loop_
_entity_poly.entity_id
_entity_poly.type
_entity_poly.pdbx_seq_one_letter_code
_entity_poly.pdbx_strand_id
1 'polypeptide(L)'
;MGKISRDTPLVEVTLRRYEKPTMNDRDLVRKFCLSIGLLQPGDSRDVVVDVLHQLLLAKQRREELHSEEIKNLVMDYRKKNGHAMLGIASSNIRRQLKRLKNLHLIETNANLYRITEWGEISEIFEEKIENFLLKTVTSRIKEYVKKMDHEFSGAKEEEM
;
A
#
# COMPACT_ATOMS: atom_id res chain seq x y z
N MET A 1 -25.29 23.78 8.80
CA MET A 1 -24.78 23.03 7.63
C MET A 1 -25.15 21.57 7.80
N GLY A 2 -25.91 20.99 6.87
CA GLY A 2 -26.28 19.57 6.93
C GLY A 2 -25.06 18.68 6.84
N LYS A 3 -25.03 17.60 7.62
CA LYS A 3 -23.94 16.62 7.61
C LYS A 3 -23.97 15.87 6.27
N ILE A 4 -23.06 16.21 5.38
CA ILE A 4 -22.88 15.50 4.10
C ILE A 4 -22.39 14.08 4.43
N SER A 5 -23.13 13.05 3.99
CA SER A 5 -22.69 11.66 4.08
C SER A 5 -21.42 11.49 3.25
N ARG A 6 -20.39 10.85 3.83
CA ARG A 6 -19.14 10.56 3.14
C ARG A 6 -19.10 9.07 2.83
N ASP A 7 -19.14 8.73 1.55
CA ASP A 7 -18.91 7.36 1.11
C ASP A 7 -17.43 7.02 1.31
N THR A 8 -17.16 5.96 2.07
CA THR A 8 -15.81 5.46 2.31
C THR A 8 -15.71 4.05 1.74
N PRO A 9 -14.75 3.76 0.84
CA PRO A 9 -14.60 2.43 0.29
C PRO A 9 -14.24 1.44 1.39
N LEU A 10 -14.77 0.21 1.29
CA LEU A 10 -14.40 -0.88 2.20
C LEU A 10 -12.92 -1.25 2.04
N VAL A 11 -12.46 -1.30 0.79
CA VAL A 11 -11.07 -1.55 0.38
C VAL A 11 -10.80 -0.73 -0.87
N GLU A 12 -9.62 -0.15 -0.97
CA GLU A 12 -9.16 0.60 -2.15
C GLU A 12 -7.75 0.12 -2.53
N VAL A 13 -7.54 -0.09 -3.83
CA VAL A 13 -6.21 -0.31 -4.41
C VAL A 13 -6.06 0.64 -5.59
N THR A 14 -4.99 1.42 -5.60
CA THR A 14 -4.64 2.27 -6.74
C THR A 14 -3.54 1.60 -7.54
N LEU A 15 -3.72 1.48 -8.86
CA LEU A 15 -2.72 0.93 -9.77
C LEU A 15 -2.26 2.00 -10.76
N ARG A 16 -0.94 2.09 -10.98
CA ARG A 16 -0.32 3.01 -11.94
C ARG A 16 0.77 2.32 -12.72
N ARG A 17 0.76 2.55 -14.04
CA ARG A 17 1.81 2.09 -14.95
C ARG A 17 2.95 3.12 -14.99
N TYR A 18 4.18 2.63 -14.90
CA TYR A 18 5.40 3.41 -15.11
C TYR A 18 6.30 2.68 -16.13
N GLU A 19 7.44 3.30 -16.46
CA GLU A 19 8.51 2.70 -17.25
C GLU A 19 9.02 1.38 -16.65
N LYS A 20 9.74 0.59 -17.46
CA LYS A 20 10.37 -0.66 -17.00
C LYS A 20 11.26 -0.42 -15.76
N PRO A 21 11.31 -1.35 -14.81
CA PRO A 21 12.09 -1.19 -13.58
C PRO A 21 13.59 -1.35 -13.86
N THR A 22 14.25 -0.26 -14.25
CA THR A 22 15.71 -0.20 -14.47
C THR A 22 16.48 0.39 -13.29
N MET A 23 15.77 0.88 -12.28
CA MET A 23 16.34 1.48 -11.09
C MET A 23 16.64 0.42 -10.01
N ASN A 24 17.46 0.80 -9.03
CA ASN A 24 17.87 -0.08 -7.92
C ASN A 24 17.48 0.50 -6.56
N ASP A 25 17.58 -0.34 -5.54
CA ASP A 25 17.55 0.06 -4.13
C ASP A 25 16.33 0.95 -3.79
N ARG A 26 16.54 2.09 -3.10
CA ARG A 26 15.47 3.00 -2.69
C ARG A 26 14.60 3.49 -3.84
N ASP A 27 15.17 3.77 -5.02
CA ASP A 27 14.41 4.27 -6.16
C ASP A 27 13.48 3.19 -6.74
N LEU A 28 13.89 1.93 -6.68
CA LEU A 28 13.04 0.79 -7.02
C LEU A 28 11.87 0.69 -6.05
N VAL A 29 12.12 0.76 -4.74
CA VAL A 29 11.08 0.77 -3.71
C VAL A 29 10.15 1.97 -3.90
N ARG A 30 10.68 3.16 -4.22
CA ARG A 30 9.91 4.36 -4.48
C ARG A 30 8.96 4.16 -5.66
N LYS A 31 9.45 3.61 -6.77
CA LYS A 31 8.65 3.36 -7.97
C LYS A 31 7.59 2.30 -7.74
N PHE A 32 7.90 1.27 -6.96
CA PHE A 32 6.89 0.32 -6.49
C PHE A 32 5.82 1.00 -5.63
N CYS A 33 6.19 1.79 -4.61
CA CYS A 33 5.21 2.51 -3.80
C CYS A 33 4.32 3.46 -4.63
N LEU A 34 4.89 4.08 -5.67
CA LEU A 34 4.12 4.90 -6.61
C LEU A 34 3.17 4.06 -7.47
N SER A 35 3.54 2.85 -7.89
CA SER A 35 2.71 2.00 -8.75
C SER A 35 1.49 1.45 -8.02
N ILE A 36 1.60 1.15 -6.73
CA ILE A 36 0.50 0.58 -5.91
C ILE A 36 -0.22 1.61 -5.01
N GLY A 37 -0.01 2.91 -5.24
CA GLY A 37 -0.74 3.96 -4.52
C GLY A 37 -0.27 4.29 -3.10
N LEU A 38 0.77 3.63 -2.60
CA LEU A 38 1.37 3.94 -1.29
C LEU A 38 2.00 5.33 -1.26
N LEU A 39 2.57 5.77 -2.38
CA LEU A 39 3.05 7.12 -2.59
C LEU A 39 2.24 7.80 -3.69
N GLN A 40 1.92 9.08 -3.51
CA GLN A 40 1.23 9.88 -4.52
C GLN A 40 2.27 10.61 -5.40
N PRO A 41 2.03 10.76 -6.71
CA PRO A 41 2.84 11.63 -7.55
C PRO A 41 2.87 13.05 -6.97
N GLY A 42 4.05 13.66 -6.94
CA GLY A 42 4.24 15.00 -6.36
C GLY A 42 4.30 15.06 -4.82
N ASP A 43 4.12 13.94 -4.11
CA ASP A 43 4.30 13.94 -2.65
C ASP A 43 5.79 14.01 -2.28
N SER A 44 6.14 15.06 -1.54
CA SER A 44 7.48 15.25 -0.99
C SER A 44 7.72 14.43 0.28
N ARG A 45 6.65 13.96 0.94
CA ARG A 45 6.73 13.14 2.16
C ARG A 45 6.70 11.65 1.82
N ASP A 46 7.82 11.17 1.31
CA ASP A 46 7.98 9.80 0.84
C ASP A 46 8.42 8.78 1.92
N VAL A 47 8.15 9.05 3.20
CA VAL A 47 8.64 8.22 4.32
C VAL A 47 8.18 6.75 4.25
N VAL A 48 7.05 6.48 3.58
CA VAL A 48 6.58 5.10 3.34
C VAL A 48 7.61 4.28 2.54
N VAL A 49 8.34 4.92 1.63
CA VAL A 49 9.41 4.31 0.84
C VAL A 49 10.52 3.83 1.76
N ASP A 50 10.97 4.70 2.67
CA ASP A 50 12.06 4.36 3.58
C ASP A 50 11.62 3.33 4.62
N VAL A 51 10.37 3.39 5.09
CA VAL A 51 9.81 2.37 5.99
C VAL A 51 9.82 0.99 5.34
N LEU A 52 9.30 0.88 4.10
CA LEU A 52 9.30 -0.37 3.37
C LEU A 52 10.74 -0.84 3.07
N HIS A 53 11.60 0.09 2.65
CA HIS A 53 13.01 -0.20 2.38
C HIS A 53 13.73 -0.78 3.61
N GLN A 54 13.58 -0.18 4.79
CA GLN A 54 14.20 -0.71 6.02
C GLN A 54 13.66 -2.09 6.41
N LEU A 55 12.36 -2.36 6.19
CA LEU A 55 11.78 -3.68 6.43
C LEU A 55 12.28 -4.74 5.43
N LEU A 56 12.53 -4.37 4.17
CA LEU A 56 13.15 -5.26 3.19
C LEU A 56 14.59 -5.61 3.55
N LEU A 57 15.36 -4.65 4.05
CA LEU A 57 16.71 -4.91 4.57
C LEU A 57 16.67 -5.79 5.83
N ALA A 58 15.71 -5.55 6.73
CA ALA A 58 15.50 -6.40 7.91
C ALA A 58 15.10 -7.84 7.54
N LYS A 59 14.28 -8.02 6.49
CA LYS A 59 13.95 -9.34 5.91
C LYS A 59 15.19 -10.12 5.53
N GLN A 60 16.19 -9.49 4.89
CA GLN A 60 17.44 -10.16 4.51
C GLN A 60 18.19 -10.72 5.73
N ARG A 61 18.04 -10.09 6.90
CA ARG A 61 18.64 -10.52 8.17
C ARG A 61 17.69 -11.34 9.05
N ARG A 62 16.44 -11.57 8.61
CA ARG A 62 15.35 -12.18 9.38
C ARG A 62 15.09 -11.49 10.72
N GLU A 63 15.13 -10.16 10.73
CA GLU A 63 14.87 -9.33 11.91
C GLU A 63 13.45 -8.78 11.90
N GLU A 64 12.73 -8.95 13.01
CA GLU A 64 11.46 -8.26 13.25
C GLU A 64 11.74 -6.98 14.03
N LEU A 65 11.08 -5.88 13.67
CA LEU A 65 11.41 -4.56 14.21
C LEU A 65 10.22 -3.90 14.91
N HIS A 66 10.46 -3.30 16.06
CA HIS A 66 9.50 -2.42 16.69
C HIS A 66 9.36 -1.11 15.91
N SER A 67 8.18 -0.48 15.99
CA SER A 67 7.90 0.77 15.24
C SER A 67 8.89 1.91 15.52
N GLU A 68 9.46 1.95 16.72
CA GLU A 68 10.46 2.95 17.11
C GLU A 68 11.86 2.63 16.55
N GLU A 69 12.22 1.35 16.43
CA GLU A 69 13.45 0.92 15.77
C GLU A 69 13.41 1.27 14.28
N ILE A 70 12.27 1.01 13.63
CA ILE A 70 12.03 1.40 12.22
C ILE A 70 12.19 2.92 12.06
N LYS A 71 11.64 3.71 12.98
CA LYS A 71 11.79 5.18 12.95
C LYS A 71 13.27 5.58 12.99
N ASN A 72 14.04 5.01 13.91
CA ASN A 72 15.45 5.33 14.08
C ASN A 72 16.26 4.93 12.85
N LEU A 73 16.03 3.72 12.32
CA LEU A 73 16.66 3.27 11.07
C LEU A 73 16.35 4.17 9.88
N VAL A 74 15.10 4.61 9.74
CA VAL A 74 14.69 5.57 8.69
C VAL A 74 15.40 6.91 8.87
N MET A 75 15.48 7.42 10.10
CA MET A 75 16.18 8.67 10.40
C MET A 75 17.67 8.60 10.07
N ASP A 76 18.33 7.52 10.47
CA ASP A 76 19.75 7.30 10.21
C ASP A 76 20.02 7.15 8.72
N TYR A 77 19.19 6.38 8.02
CA TYR A 77 19.26 6.22 6.57
C TYR A 77 19.13 7.57 5.86
N ARG A 78 18.14 8.39 6.23
CA ARG A 78 17.93 9.70 5.61
C ARG A 78 19.07 10.67 5.90
N LYS A 79 19.57 10.69 7.14
CA LYS A 79 20.72 11.53 7.53
C LYS A 79 21.97 11.17 6.74
N LYS A 80 22.26 9.86 6.60
CA LYS A 80 23.42 9.37 5.85
C LYS A 80 23.36 9.70 4.36
N ASN A 81 22.16 9.67 3.77
CA ASN A 81 21.95 9.87 2.34
C ASN A 81 21.48 11.30 1.97
N GLY A 82 21.48 12.24 2.92
CA GLY A 82 21.09 13.63 2.66
C GLY A 82 19.61 13.84 2.29
N HIS A 83 18.72 12.91 2.66
CA HIS A 83 17.29 13.03 2.38
C HIS A 83 16.59 13.92 3.42
N ALA A 84 15.54 14.63 2.99
CA ALA A 84 14.78 15.52 3.86
C ALA A 84 14.13 14.78 5.03
N MET A 85 14.17 15.34 6.25
CA MET A 85 13.60 14.75 7.47
C MET A 85 12.09 14.98 7.61
N LEU A 86 11.35 14.87 6.50
CA LEU A 86 9.91 15.13 6.45
C LEU A 86 9.08 13.87 6.70
N GLY A 87 8.13 13.96 7.62
CA GLY A 87 7.20 12.87 7.91
C GLY A 87 7.77 11.76 8.81
N ILE A 88 8.88 11.97 9.50
CA ILE A 88 9.51 10.96 10.36
C ILE A 88 8.89 10.82 11.76
N ALA A 89 7.86 11.61 12.08
CA ALA A 89 7.19 11.53 13.39
C ALA A 89 6.66 10.11 13.66
N SER A 90 6.78 9.61 14.89
CA SER A 90 6.38 8.22 15.23
C SER A 90 4.91 7.93 14.89
N SER A 91 4.02 8.92 14.99
CA SER A 91 2.61 8.80 14.58
C SER A 91 2.46 8.57 13.06
N ASN A 92 3.31 9.19 12.24
CA ASN A 92 3.34 8.94 10.81
C ASN A 92 3.94 7.57 10.47
N ILE A 93 5.04 7.18 11.12
CA ILE A 93 5.62 5.84 10.94
C ILE A 93 4.56 4.76 11.20
N ARG A 94 3.84 4.83 12.34
CA ARG A 94 2.73 3.92 12.64
C ARG A 94 1.63 3.95 11.59
N ARG A 95 1.30 5.13 11.04
CA ARG A 95 0.32 5.23 9.94
C ARG A 95 0.81 4.52 8.68
N GLN A 96 2.08 4.66 8.32
CA GLN A 96 2.63 3.98 7.14
C GLN A 96 2.71 2.47 7.34
N LEU A 97 3.10 2.00 8.53
CA LEU A 97 3.06 0.59 8.88
C LEU A 97 1.64 0.02 8.76
N LYS A 98 0.62 0.76 9.23
CA LYS A 98 -0.79 0.37 9.04
C LYS A 98 -1.16 0.27 7.56
N ARG A 99 -0.73 1.22 6.72
CA ARG A 99 -1.00 1.19 5.27
C ARG A 99 -0.35 0.00 4.58
N LEU A 100 0.90 -0.31 4.93
CA LEU A 100 1.62 -1.49 4.42
C LEU A 100 0.93 -2.79 4.85
N LYS A 101 0.48 -2.87 6.12
CA LYS A 101 -0.25 -4.02 6.65
C LYS A 101 -1.60 -4.23 5.98
N ASN A 102 -2.32 -3.14 5.69
CA ASN A 102 -3.59 -3.20 4.96
C ASN A 102 -3.43 -3.72 3.53
N LEU A 103 -2.24 -3.58 2.92
CA LEU A 103 -1.91 -4.17 1.63
C LEU A 103 -1.27 -5.56 1.75
N HIS A 104 -1.21 -6.13 2.95
CA HIS A 104 -0.60 -7.43 3.23
C HIS A 104 0.88 -7.54 2.88
N LEU A 105 1.60 -6.41 2.71
CA LEU A 105 3.05 -6.40 2.45
C LEU A 105 3.86 -6.71 3.71
N ILE A 106 3.30 -6.38 4.87
CA ILE A 106 3.92 -6.59 6.17
C ILE A 106 2.89 -7.17 7.11
N GLU A 107 3.36 -7.80 8.18
CA GLU A 107 2.54 -8.29 9.27
C GLU A 107 3.11 -7.88 10.63
N THR A 108 2.43 -8.29 11.70
CA THR A 108 2.85 -8.00 13.07
C THR A 108 2.90 -9.29 13.87
N ASN A 109 4.02 -9.52 14.55
CA ASN A 109 4.22 -10.59 15.52
C ASN A 109 4.58 -9.95 16.88
N ALA A 110 3.73 -10.09 17.90
CA ALA A 110 3.95 -9.51 19.22
C ALA A 110 4.41 -8.02 19.24
N ASN A 111 3.79 -7.18 18.40
CA ASN A 111 4.11 -5.75 18.17
C ASN A 111 5.39 -5.46 17.36
N LEU A 112 6.09 -6.47 16.89
CA LEU A 112 7.19 -6.36 15.94
C LEU A 112 6.66 -6.50 14.52
N TYR A 113 7.24 -5.76 13.59
CA TYR A 113 6.85 -5.76 12.18
C TYR A 113 7.90 -6.49 11.34
N ARG A 114 7.44 -7.24 10.36
CA ARG A 114 8.27 -7.90 9.34
C ARG A 114 7.54 -7.95 8.01
N ILE A 115 8.29 -8.21 6.93
CA ILE A 115 7.68 -8.60 5.64
C ILE A 115 6.86 -9.88 5.87
N THR A 116 5.66 -9.91 5.29
CA THR A 116 4.70 -11.02 5.46
C THR A 116 5.37 -12.36 5.25
N GLU A 117 5.37 -13.20 6.28
CA GLU A 117 5.89 -14.57 6.27
C GLU A 117 7.36 -14.71 5.80
N TRP A 118 8.15 -13.62 5.82
CA TRP A 118 9.46 -13.55 5.18
C TRP A 118 9.46 -13.87 3.67
N GLY A 119 8.31 -13.77 3.00
CA GLY A 119 8.13 -14.14 1.59
C GLY A 119 8.82 -13.19 0.61
N GLU A 120 8.90 -13.60 -0.65
CA GLU A 120 9.31 -12.70 -1.73
C GLU A 120 8.22 -11.67 -2.05
N ILE A 121 8.62 -10.44 -2.39
CA ILE A 121 7.65 -9.37 -2.68
C ILE A 121 6.78 -9.71 -3.90
N SER A 122 7.34 -10.44 -4.87
CA SER A 122 6.59 -10.97 -6.02
C SER A 122 5.49 -11.95 -5.59
N GLU A 123 5.80 -12.89 -4.71
CA GLU A 123 4.84 -13.90 -4.21
C GLU A 123 3.74 -13.21 -3.39
N ILE A 124 4.12 -12.30 -2.48
CA ILE A 124 3.15 -11.53 -1.67
C ILE A 124 2.23 -10.71 -2.58
N PHE A 125 2.78 -10.08 -3.62
CA PHE A 125 2.00 -9.31 -4.57
C PHE A 125 1.00 -10.20 -5.31
N GLU A 126 1.45 -11.31 -5.87
CA GLU A 126 0.61 -12.24 -6.64
C GLU A 126 -0.52 -12.81 -5.76
N GLU A 127 -0.20 -13.34 -4.58
CA GLU A 127 -1.19 -13.98 -3.72
C GLU A 127 -2.15 -12.99 -3.05
N LYS A 128 -1.60 -11.98 -2.37
CA LYS A 128 -2.38 -11.13 -1.46
C LYS A 128 -2.94 -9.91 -2.16
N ILE A 129 -2.21 -9.33 -3.11
CA ILE A 129 -2.65 -8.11 -3.79
C ILE A 129 -3.45 -8.47 -5.05
N GLU A 130 -2.89 -9.27 -5.95
CA GLU A 130 -3.53 -9.60 -7.22
C GLU A 130 -4.69 -10.57 -7.06
N ASN A 131 -4.42 -11.77 -6.54
CA ASN A 131 -5.41 -12.83 -6.46
C ASN A 131 -6.50 -12.60 -5.41
N PHE A 132 -6.21 -11.81 -4.36
CA PHE A 132 -7.15 -11.52 -3.29
C PHE A 132 -7.73 -10.11 -3.37
N LEU A 133 -6.94 -9.05 -3.14
CA LEU A 133 -7.47 -7.67 -3.07
C LEU A 133 -8.06 -7.20 -4.40
N LEU A 134 -7.29 -7.26 -5.50
CA LEU A 134 -7.72 -6.79 -6.81
C LEU A 134 -8.90 -7.60 -7.33
N LYS A 135 -8.89 -8.93 -7.15
CA LYS A 135 -10.01 -9.80 -7.51
C LYS A 135 -11.29 -9.40 -6.79
N THR A 136 -11.23 -9.17 -5.49
CA THR A 136 -12.39 -8.76 -4.66
C THR A 136 -12.94 -7.41 -5.10
N VAL A 137 -12.06 -6.41 -5.27
CA VAL A 137 -12.45 -5.06 -5.72
C VAL A 137 -13.07 -5.12 -7.11
N THR A 138 -12.44 -5.82 -8.05
CA THR A 138 -12.93 -5.94 -9.43
C THR A 138 -14.26 -6.70 -9.50
N SER A 139 -14.44 -7.74 -8.68
CA SER A 139 -15.71 -8.48 -8.61
C SER A 139 -16.85 -7.56 -8.19
N ARG A 140 -16.65 -6.75 -7.15
CA ARG A 140 -17.66 -5.79 -6.69
C ARG A 140 -17.96 -4.71 -7.72
N ILE A 141 -16.95 -4.19 -8.40
CA ILE A 141 -17.15 -3.24 -9.51
C ILE A 141 -18.00 -3.88 -10.62
N LYS A 142 -17.73 -5.13 -10.99
CA LYS A 142 -18.52 -5.86 -12.00
C LYS A 142 -19.99 -6.02 -11.59
N GLU A 143 -20.28 -6.24 -10.32
CA GLU A 143 -21.67 -6.26 -9.82
C GLU A 143 -22.36 -4.91 -10.05
N TYR A 144 -21.69 -3.79 -9.75
CA TYR A 144 -22.23 -2.46 -10.04
C TYR A 144 -22.45 -2.22 -11.53
N VAL A 145 -21.49 -2.62 -12.38
CA VAL A 145 -21.61 -2.51 -13.84
C VAL A 145 -22.85 -3.27 -14.34
N LYS A 146 -23.03 -4.52 -13.92
CA LYS A 146 -24.22 -5.31 -14.28
C LYS A 146 -25.52 -4.67 -13.79
N LYS A 147 -25.53 -4.09 -12.59
CA LYS A 147 -26.71 -3.42 -12.06
C LYS A 147 -27.02 -2.15 -12.85
N MET A 148 -26.02 -1.40 -13.32
CA MET A 148 -26.20 -0.28 -14.23
C MET A 148 -26.80 -0.75 -15.57
N ASP A 149 -26.31 -1.84 -16.15
CA ASP A 149 -26.87 -2.39 -17.39
C ASP A 149 -28.36 -2.74 -17.23
N HIS A 150 -28.75 -3.38 -16.11
CA HIS A 150 -30.15 -3.68 -15.82
C HIS A 150 -31.00 -2.42 -15.66
N GLU A 151 -30.53 -1.45 -14.87
CA GLU A 151 -31.28 -0.22 -14.57
C GLU A 151 -31.48 0.69 -15.80
N PHE A 152 -30.47 0.76 -16.69
CA PHE A 152 -30.44 1.71 -17.79
C PHE A 152 -30.68 1.09 -19.18
N SER A 153 -30.98 -0.22 -19.28
CA SER A 153 -31.21 -0.89 -20.59
C SER A 153 -32.58 -0.62 -21.22
N GLY A 154 -33.47 0.15 -20.60
CA GLY A 154 -34.76 0.54 -21.19
C GLY A 154 -35.74 -0.62 -21.43
N ALA A 155 -35.35 -1.86 -21.15
CA ALA A 155 -36.24 -3.00 -21.07
C ALA A 155 -37.06 -2.83 -19.78
N LYS A 156 -38.24 -2.22 -19.93
CA LYS A 156 -39.32 -2.40 -18.96
C LYS A 156 -39.47 -3.90 -18.76
N GLU A 157 -39.26 -4.38 -17.55
CA GLU A 157 -39.84 -5.64 -17.12
C GLU A 157 -41.35 -5.46 -17.31
N GLU A 158 -41.87 -5.97 -18.44
CA GLU A 158 -43.30 -6.22 -18.56
C GLU A 158 -43.63 -7.20 -17.43
N GLU A 159 -44.48 -6.71 -16.52
CA GLU A 159 -45.04 -7.43 -15.39
C GLU A 159 -45.39 -8.86 -15.78
N MET A 160 -44.86 -9.82 -15.02
CA MET A 160 -45.34 -11.20 -15.00
C MET A 160 -45.68 -11.59 -13.57
#